data_AF-A0AB34CPX9-F1
#
_entry.id   AF-A0AB34CPX9-F1
#
_cell.length_a   1.000
_cell.length_b   1.000
_cell.length_c   1.000
_cell.angle_alpha   90.00
_cell.angle_beta   90.00
_cell.angle_gamma   90.00
#
_symmetry.space_group_name_H-M   'P 1'
#
loop_
_entity.id
_entity.type
_entity.pdbx_description
1 polymer ?
#
loop_
_entity_poly.entity_id
_entity_poly.type
_entity_poly.pdbx_seq_one_letter_code
_entity_poly.pdbx_strand_id
1 'polypeptide(L)'
;MIEAKVVESRQGDFNLLHSGSEWFIGVLIPNFYPNSHFDVSKIFILDENDLLHKDDYDYLIRLAESVRKDWTRFSDREVKNMKIVK
;
A
#
# COMPACT_ATOMS: atom_id res chain seq x y z
N MET A 1 13.28 -2.94 -11.18
CA MET A 1 13.18 -2.35 -9.82
C MET A 1 12.49 -1.02 -10.00
N ILE A 2 11.32 -0.83 -9.38
CA ILE A 2 10.55 0.43 -9.46
C ILE A 2 11.04 1.34 -8.33
N GLU A 3 11.33 2.60 -8.62
CA GLU A 3 11.69 3.59 -7.60
C GLU A 3 10.51 4.52 -7.34
N ALA A 4 9.96 4.49 -6.12
CA ALA A 4 8.80 5.28 -5.75
C ALA A 4 9.10 6.24 -4.61
N LYS A 5 8.57 7.45 -4.68
CA LYS A 5 8.62 8.45 -3.62
C LYS A 5 7.41 8.33 -2.73
N VAL A 6 7.60 8.55 -1.43
CA VAL A 6 6.48 8.74 -0.50
C VAL A 6 5.89 10.12 -0.74
N VAL A 7 4.64 10.17 -1.17
CA VAL A 7 3.89 11.42 -1.32
C VAL A 7 3.18 11.75 -0.01
N GLU A 8 2.60 10.74 0.63
CA GLU A 8 1.85 10.90 1.88
C GLU A 8 1.97 9.64 2.74
N SER A 9 1.86 9.78 4.05
CA SER A 9 1.91 8.66 4.99
C SER A 9 0.96 8.87 6.16
N ARG A 10 0.22 7.82 6.52
CA ARG A 10 -0.52 7.73 7.78
C ARG A 10 0.09 6.62 8.63
N GLN A 11 0.68 6.98 9.75
CA GLN A 11 1.35 6.02 10.63
C GLN A 11 0.37 4.92 11.09
N GLY A 12 0.77 3.66 10.89
CA GLY A 12 -0.05 2.49 11.22
C GLY A 12 -1.09 2.11 10.17
N ASP A 13 -1.33 2.96 9.16
CA ASP A 13 -2.34 2.71 8.14
C ASP A 13 -1.77 2.45 6.75
N PHE A 14 -1.16 3.47 6.13
CA PHE A 14 -0.67 3.36 4.75
C PHE A 14 0.45 4.36 4.43
N ASN A 15 1.17 4.08 3.34
CA ASN A 15 2.00 5.03 2.61
C ASN A 15 1.47 5.17 1.19
N LEU A 16 1.22 6.39 0.73
CA LEU A 16 0.90 6.69 -0.66
C LEU A 16 2.20 6.96 -1.41
N LEU A 17 2.41 6.22 -2.49
CA LEU A 17 3.68 6.14 -3.20
C LEU A 17 3.46 6.50 -4.66
N HIS A 18 4.42 7.20 -5.26
CA HIS A 18 4.34 7.63 -6.65
C HIS A 18 5.64 7.31 -7.39
N SER A 19 5.51 6.71 -8.58
CA SER A 19 6.63 6.41 -9.48
C SER A 19 6.20 6.66 -10.92
N GLY A 20 6.82 7.64 -11.58
CA GLY A 20 6.48 7.98 -12.97
C GLY A 20 5.05 8.48 -13.09
N SER A 21 4.18 7.69 -13.71
CA SER A 21 2.73 7.94 -13.86
C SER A 21 1.86 7.04 -12.97
N GLU A 22 2.47 6.14 -12.20
CA GLU A 22 1.78 5.13 -11.41
C GLU A 22 1.75 5.51 -9.94
N TRP A 23 0.63 5.20 -9.30
CA TRP A 23 0.44 5.36 -7.86
C TRP A 23 0.29 4.02 -7.19
N PHE A 24 0.78 3.93 -5.97
CA PHE A 24 0.76 2.71 -5.17
C PHE A 24 0.39 3.02 -3.74
N ILE A 25 -0.21 2.04 -3.08
CA ILE A 25 -0.45 2.07 -1.64
C ILE A 25 0.40 0.99 -0.96
N GLY A 26 1.24 1.42 -0.04
CA GLY A 26 1.99 0.56 0.87
C GLY A 26 1.19 0.34 2.14
N VAL A 27 0.95 -0.91 2.53
CA VAL A 27 0.15 -1.28 3.70
C VAL A 27 0.95 -2.26 4.57
N LEU A 28 0.97 -2.01 5.87
CA LEU A 28 1.53 -2.94 6.85
C LEU A 28 0.48 -4.00 7.20
N ILE A 29 0.82 -5.26 6.97
CA ILE A 29 -0.05 -6.39 7.27
C ILE A 29 0.43 -7.04 8.56
N PRO A 30 -0.41 -7.09 9.61
CA PRO A 30 -0.04 -7.74 10.85
C PRO A 30 0.24 -9.21 10.61
N ASN A 31 1.42 -9.64 11.03
CA ASN A 31 1.84 -11.02 10.90
C ASN A 31 1.41 -11.81 12.14
N PHE A 32 0.34 -12.60 12.02
CA PHE A 32 -0.21 -13.38 13.15
C PHE A 32 0.55 -14.68 13.42
N TYR A 33 1.75 -14.88 12.88
CA TYR A 33 2.56 -16.04 13.23
C TYR A 33 3.15 -15.91 14.65
N PRO A 34 3.01 -16.93 15.53
CA PRO A 34 3.37 -16.85 16.95
C PRO A 34 4.82 -16.47 17.30
N ASN A 35 5.73 -16.36 16.32
CA ASN A 35 7.15 -16.04 16.52
C ASN A 35 7.67 -14.95 15.57
N SER A 36 6.79 -14.28 14.82
CA SER A 36 7.18 -13.20 13.91
C SER A 36 6.70 -11.86 14.45
N HIS A 37 7.62 -11.08 15.01
CA HIS A 37 7.35 -9.74 15.54
C HIS A 37 7.34 -8.66 14.44
N PHE A 38 7.33 -9.05 13.16
CA PHE A 38 7.47 -8.13 12.05
C PHE A 38 6.23 -8.13 11.17
N ASP A 39 5.57 -6.96 11.11
CA ASP A 39 4.55 -6.67 10.13
C ASP A 39 5.14 -6.80 8.72
N VAL A 40 4.35 -7.36 7.80
CA VAL A 40 4.76 -7.51 6.41
C VAL A 40 4.26 -6.29 5.65
N SER A 41 5.18 -5.47 5.18
CA SER A 41 4.83 -4.39 4.25
C SER A 41 4.54 -4.98 2.88
N LYS A 42 3.34 -4.76 2.35
CA LYS A 42 2.97 -5.04 0.96
C LYS A 42 2.64 -3.76 0.23
N ILE A 43 2.87 -3.75 -1.08
CA ILE A 43 2.64 -2.61 -1.95
C ILE A 43 1.71 -3.05 -3.07
N PHE A 44 0.71 -2.22 -3.38
CA PHE A 44 -0.29 -2.49 -4.40
C PHE A 44 -0.40 -1.31 -5.35
N ILE A 45 -0.48 -1.56 -6.66
CA ILE A 45 -0.77 -0.52 -7.65
C ILE A 45 -2.22 -0.04 -7.49
N LEU A 46 -2.46 1.26 -7.57
CA LEU A 46 -3.81 1.86 -7.57
C LEU A 46 -4.46 1.71 -8.94
N ASP A 47 -5.73 1.28 -8.96
CA ASP A 47 -6.50 1.20 -10.19
C ASP A 47 -7.19 2.54 -10.52
N GLU A 48 -7.93 2.58 -11.63
CA GLU A 48 -8.62 3.80 -12.07
C GLU A 48 -9.57 4.37 -11.01
N ASN A 49 -10.28 3.51 -10.27
CA ASN A 49 -11.22 3.95 -9.25
C ASN A 49 -10.48 4.52 -8.03
N ASP A 50 -9.38 3.88 -7.62
CA ASP A 50 -8.54 4.41 -6.55
C ASP A 50 -7.92 5.75 -6.92
N LEU A 51 -7.48 5.91 -8.18
CA LEU A 51 -6.86 7.15 -8.67
C LEU A 51 -7.82 8.34 -8.65
N LEU A 52 -9.12 8.10 -8.84
CA LEU A 52 -10.16 9.13 -8.70
C LEU A 52 -10.28 9.64 -7.25
N HIS A 53 -9.91 8.82 -6.27
CA HIS A 53 -10.04 9.09 -4.84
C HIS A 53 -8.69 9.17 -4.12
N LYS A 54 -7.58 9.30 -4.86
CA LYS A 54 -6.22 9.33 -4.27
C LYS A 54 -5.97 10.50 -3.32
N ASP A 55 -6.77 11.57 -3.46
CA ASP A 55 -6.71 12.76 -2.60
C ASP A 55 -7.77 12.73 -1.48
N ASP A 56 -8.61 11.67 -1.44
CA ASP A 56 -9.57 11.40 -0.38
C ASP A 56 -8.93 10.50 0.69
N TYR A 57 -8.60 11.11 1.82
CA TYR A 57 -7.90 10.43 2.90
C TYR A 57 -8.73 9.33 3.55
N ASP A 58 -10.04 9.55 3.72
CA ASP A 58 -10.94 8.56 4.32
C ASP A 58 -11.10 7.35 3.40
N TYR A 59 -11.09 7.56 2.09
CA TYR A 59 -11.04 6.48 1.11
C TYR A 59 -9.76 5.65 1.25
N LEU A 60 -8.59 6.29 1.27
CA LEU A 60 -7.30 5.59 1.38
C LEU A 60 -7.18 4.78 2.69
N ILE A 61 -7.72 5.30 3.79
CA ILE A 61 -7.80 4.58 5.07
C ILE A 61 -8.63 3.29 4.91
N ARG A 62 -9.85 3.40 4.35
CA ARG A 62 -10.73 2.24 4.13
C ARG A 62 -10.14 1.23 3.16
N LEU A 63 -9.42 1.70 2.13
CA LEU A 63 -8.70 0.83 1.21
C LEU A 63 -7.60 0.05 1.95
N ALA A 64 -6.79 0.72 2.77
CA ALA A 64 -5.75 0.09 3.56
C ALA A 64 -6.29 -0.91 4.60
N GLU A 65 -7.42 -0.60 5.25
CA GLU A 65 -8.12 -1.53 6.14
C GLU A 65 -8.62 -2.77 5.38
N SER A 66 -9.17 -2.58 4.18
CA SER A 66 -9.66 -3.67 3.34
C SER A 66 -8.52 -4.59 2.89
N VAL A 67 -7.39 -4.01 2.49
CA VAL A 67 -6.16 -4.74 2.17
C VAL A 67 -5.65 -5.50 3.40
N ARG A 68 -5.60 -4.89 4.58
CA ARG A 68 -5.18 -5.57 5.83
C ARG A 68 -6.05 -6.77 6.15
N LYS A 69 -7.36 -6.64 5.94
CA LYS A 69 -8.35 -7.69 6.23
C LYS A 69 -8.20 -8.88 5.29
N ASP A 70 -7.99 -8.64 4.00
CA ASP A 70 -7.83 -9.70 2.99
C ASP A 70 -6.99 -9.23 1.80
N TRP A 71 -5.66 -9.22 1.98
CA TRP A 71 -4.73 -8.77 0.96
C TRP A 71 -4.67 -9.71 -0.25
N THR A 72 -5.11 -10.96 -0.10
CA THR A 72 -5.06 -11.95 -1.18
C THR A 72 -6.00 -11.57 -2.33
N ARG A 73 -7.08 -10.83 -2.03
CA ARG A 73 -7.98 -10.24 -3.03
C ARG A 73 -7.33 -9.20 -3.92
N PHE A 74 -6.24 -8.59 -3.47
CA PHE A 74 -5.48 -7.57 -4.19
C PHE A 74 -4.18 -8.13 -4.78
N SER A 75 -4.02 -9.46 -4.81
CA SER A 75 -2.76 -10.11 -5.21
C SER A 75 -2.38 -9.88 -6.67
N ASP A 76 -3.36 -9.64 -7.54
CA ASP A 76 -3.18 -9.22 -8.94
C ASP A 76 -2.57 -7.82 -9.06
N ARG A 77 -2.75 -6.99 -8.03
CA ARG A 77 -2.23 -5.62 -7.92
C ARG A 77 -0.93 -5.53 -7.12
N GLU A 78 -0.46 -6.62 -6.51
CA GLU A 78 0.72 -6.63 -5.63
C GLU A 78 2.03 -6.42 -6.41
N VAL A 79 2.84 -5.46 -5.96
CA VAL A 79 4.16 -5.16 -6.53
C VAL A 79 5.26 -5.56 -5.56
N LYS A 80 6.09 -6.53 -5.97
CA LYS A 80 7.14 -7.12 -5.11
C LYS A 80 8.50 -6.42 -5.18
N ASN A 81 8.82 -5.79 -6.32
CA ASN A 81 10.16 -5.25 -6.60
C ASN A 81 10.17 -3.71 -6.66
N MET A 82 9.85 -3.09 -5.52
CA MET A 82 9.85 -1.63 -5.38
C MET A 82 10.85 -1.17 -4.32
N LYS A 83 11.55 -0.09 -4.62
CA LYS A 83 12.46 0.62 -3.74
C LYS A 83 11.86 1.97 -3.40
N ILE A 84 11.61 2.21 -2.12
CA ILE A 84 11.11 3.49 -1.65
C ILE A 84 12.31 4.43 -1.49
N VAL A 85 12.28 5.55 -2.22
CA VAL A 85 13.28 6.60 -2.14
C VAL A 85 12.74 7.76 -1.29
N LYS A 86 13.57 8.27 -0.38
CA LYS A 86 13.27 9.46 0.44
C LYS A 86 13.47 10.74 -0.35
#